data_AF-A0AAJ5Z2E3-F1
#
_entry.id   AF-A0AAJ5Z2E3-F1
#
_cell.length_a   1.000
_cell.length_b   1.000
_cell.length_c   1.000
_cell.angle_alpha   90.00
_cell.angle_beta   90.00
_cell.angle_gamma   90.00
#
_symmetry.space_group_name_H-M   'P 1'
#
loop_
_entity.id
_entity.type
_entity.pdbx_description
1 polymer ?
#
loop_
_entity_poly.entity_id
_entity_poly.type
_entity_poly.pdbx_seq_one_letter_code
_entity_poly.pdbx_strand_id
1 'polypeptide(L)'
;MTDAAAAVGEKRAAAPDADVRDTKVARTDEKDEEESTAPAARLAKRKVAIFFGYCGTDYSGLQVNPGVKTIEGDIFDAFCRAGAVSKENAVNPNKVGLQRAARTDRGVHAAGNLLTLKVILEPPQLPAGQTLTSYVNSLLPDQIRIWGMRRVQSAFNARTSCDSRLYEYLLPTYVFLPPKPFSAMWRMLRRLNTGQEEAPRQEDGTPVAPWDDANVRESHLLNHAFWRSHGTGGDFATDMQAKRQWRMDRETLERVRRVFAEYTGSHNFHNYTVGKEFRDRSAHRVMKKLTISDPCLIDGTEWVSVQFHGQSFMLHQIRKMIGLLVLIGRTNAPTSLVAQTYGPARIHVPKAPGLGLLLVEPFFGGYNTKVSNNNERIERTIAMRTAAGKPLPPDAESGKREHVDYAMYAHEMDAFKKERIYQQIYRTEEETSEFAKWLNYLDVFVGPDFEFLNPSGTIPQWCGR
;
A
#
# COMPACT_ATOMS: atom_id res chain seq x y z
N MET A 1 -40.48 -41.17 -41.39
CA MET A 1 -39.60 -42.34 -41.28
C MET A 1 -38.43 -41.90 -40.41
N THR A 2 -38.66 -41.88 -39.09
CA THR A 2 -38.33 -42.92 -38.06
C THR A 2 -37.00 -42.55 -37.42
N ASP A 3 -36.80 -42.38 -36.11
CA ASP A 3 -37.61 -42.36 -34.87
C ASP A 3 -36.70 -41.63 -33.84
N ALA A 4 -37.18 -40.61 -33.12
CA ALA A 4 -37.71 -40.68 -31.75
C ALA A 4 -36.73 -41.18 -30.67
N ALA A 5 -36.29 -40.28 -29.79
CA ALA A 5 -36.30 -40.47 -28.32
C ALA A 5 -36.00 -39.15 -27.59
N ALA A 6 -36.98 -38.68 -26.83
CA ALA A 6 -36.91 -37.58 -25.87
C ALA A 6 -36.34 -38.07 -24.53
N ALA A 7 -35.69 -37.18 -23.78
CA ALA A 7 -35.48 -37.37 -22.34
C ALA A 7 -35.69 -36.04 -21.59
N VAL A 8 -36.63 -36.09 -20.66
CA VAL A 8 -37.12 -35.03 -19.79
C VAL A 8 -36.47 -35.17 -18.41
N GLY A 9 -36.15 -34.02 -17.79
CA GLY A 9 -36.30 -33.77 -16.35
C GLY A 9 -35.22 -34.31 -15.40
N GLU A 10 -34.59 -33.41 -14.63
CA GLU A 10 -35.04 -33.16 -13.25
C GLU A 10 -34.24 -32.03 -12.57
N LYS A 11 -35.00 -31.12 -11.93
CA LYS A 11 -34.51 -30.11 -10.99
C LYS A 11 -34.18 -30.80 -9.67
N ARG A 12 -32.95 -30.67 -9.16
CA ARG A 12 -32.65 -31.01 -7.76
C ARG A 12 -32.92 -29.80 -6.86
N ALA A 13 -33.95 -29.95 -6.03
CA ALA A 13 -34.26 -29.07 -4.91
C ALA A 13 -33.32 -29.36 -3.73
N ALA A 14 -33.04 -28.31 -2.95
CA ALA A 14 -32.30 -28.36 -1.70
C ALA A 14 -33.11 -29.04 -0.58
N ALA A 15 -32.43 -29.77 0.29
CA ALA A 15 -32.95 -30.31 1.53
C ALA A 15 -31.90 -30.15 2.66
N PRO A 16 -32.34 -30.11 3.94
CA PRO A 16 -31.68 -29.39 5.03
C PRO A 16 -30.68 -30.24 5.83
N ASP A 17 -29.62 -29.62 6.33
CA ASP A 17 -28.69 -30.25 7.30
C ASP A 17 -29.34 -30.30 8.68
N ALA A 18 -29.54 -31.53 9.17
CA ALA A 18 -30.02 -31.84 10.50
C ALA A 18 -28.85 -32.15 11.45
N ASP A 19 -28.98 -31.60 12.65
CA ASP A 19 -28.16 -31.79 13.85
C ASP A 19 -27.94 -33.28 14.19
N VAL A 20 -26.67 -33.73 14.21
CA VAL A 20 -26.29 -35.04 14.74
C VAL A 20 -25.23 -34.84 15.82
N ARG A 21 -25.64 -35.12 17.06
CA ARG A 21 -24.81 -35.14 18.26
C ARG A 21 -23.87 -36.35 18.22
N ASP A 22 -22.57 -36.08 18.33
CA ASP A 22 -21.53 -37.09 18.45
C ASP A 22 -21.69 -37.97 19.70
N THR A 23 -21.64 -39.28 19.47
CA THR A 23 -21.61 -40.32 20.50
C THR A 23 -20.17 -40.58 20.94
N LYS A 24 -19.94 -40.57 22.26
CA LYS A 24 -18.67 -40.90 22.91
C LYS A 24 -18.30 -42.37 22.63
N VAL A 25 -17.22 -42.60 21.88
CA VAL A 25 -16.56 -43.91 21.80
C VAL A 25 -15.38 -43.93 22.78
N ALA A 26 -15.42 -44.86 23.73
CA ALA A 26 -14.34 -45.12 24.67
C ALA A 26 -13.12 -45.69 23.93
N ARG A 27 -11.95 -45.07 24.09
CA ARG A 27 -10.65 -45.62 23.67
C ARG A 27 -9.98 -46.26 24.89
N THR A 28 -9.58 -47.50 24.70
CA THR A 28 -8.78 -48.32 25.62
C THR A 28 -7.36 -47.80 25.73
N ASP A 29 -6.84 -47.81 26.95
CA ASP A 29 -5.49 -47.40 27.34
C ASP A 29 -4.43 -48.38 26.82
N GLU A 30 -3.56 -47.92 25.92
CA GLU A 30 -2.22 -48.49 25.75
C GLU A 30 -1.21 -47.43 26.26
N LYS A 31 -0.46 -47.83 27.29
CA LYS A 31 0.55 -47.02 27.97
C LYS A 31 1.84 -47.04 27.14
N ASP A 32 2.13 -45.94 26.45
CA ASP A 32 3.50 -45.60 26.09
C ASP A 32 4.12 -44.79 27.25
N GLU A 33 5.26 -45.28 27.75
CA GLU A 33 6.06 -44.64 28.79
C GLU A 33 6.74 -43.38 28.22
N GLU A 34 6.04 -42.23 28.27
CA GLU A 34 6.66 -40.92 28.09
C GLU A 34 7.18 -40.38 29.42
N GLU A 35 8.49 -40.18 29.46
CA GLU A 35 9.30 -39.59 30.51
C GLU A 35 8.64 -38.30 31.05
N SER A 36 8.21 -38.35 32.32
CA SER A 36 7.48 -37.26 32.97
C SER A 36 8.39 -36.07 33.25
N THR A 37 8.53 -35.15 32.30
CA THR A 37 9.08 -33.82 32.59
C THR A 37 7.99 -32.99 33.28
N ALA A 38 8.24 -32.56 34.52
CA ALA A 38 7.36 -31.65 35.26
C ALA A 38 6.96 -30.43 34.39
N PRO A 39 5.71 -29.94 34.45
CA PRO A 39 5.29 -28.81 33.64
C PRO A 39 6.16 -27.59 33.98
N ALA A 40 7.01 -27.18 33.04
CA ALA A 40 7.83 -25.99 33.17
C ALA A 40 6.96 -24.79 33.59
N ALA A 41 7.43 -24.01 34.56
CA ALA A 41 6.71 -22.87 35.10
C ALA A 41 6.19 -21.98 33.96
N ARG A 42 4.86 -21.81 33.88
CA ARG A 42 4.21 -21.13 32.76
C ARG A 42 4.54 -19.63 32.79
N LEU A 43 5.47 -19.21 31.94
CA LEU A 43 5.89 -17.81 31.84
C LEU A 43 4.75 -16.88 31.42
N ALA A 44 4.71 -15.71 32.04
CA ALA A 44 3.62 -14.76 31.88
C ALA A 44 3.73 -14.03 30.52
N LYS A 45 2.70 -14.16 29.69
CA LYS A 45 2.61 -13.46 28.40
C LYS A 45 2.04 -12.05 28.56
N ARG A 46 2.50 -11.11 27.75
CA ARG A 46 2.02 -9.73 27.70
C ARG A 46 1.67 -9.34 26.28
N LYS A 47 0.56 -8.63 26.11
CA LYS A 47 0.18 -8.06 24.82
C LYS A 47 1.05 -6.83 24.55
N VAL A 48 1.74 -6.83 23.42
CA VAL A 48 2.62 -5.75 23.00
C VAL A 48 2.21 -5.22 21.63
N ALA A 49 2.44 -3.93 21.41
CA ALA A 49 2.61 -3.33 20.10
C ALA A 49 4.08 -3.45 19.71
N ILE A 50 4.35 -3.94 18.50
CA ILE A 50 5.69 -4.13 17.94
C ILE A 50 5.81 -3.19 16.75
N PHE A 51 6.74 -2.25 16.84
CA PHE A 51 7.02 -1.26 15.81
C PHE A 51 8.12 -1.80 14.92
N PHE A 52 7.91 -1.82 13.61
CA PHE A 52 8.86 -2.41 12.68
C PHE A 52 8.82 -1.76 11.31
N GLY A 53 9.92 -1.87 10.57
CA GLY A 53 10.04 -1.49 9.17
C GLY A 53 10.60 -2.64 8.35
N TYR A 54 10.40 -2.60 7.04
CA TYR A 54 10.93 -3.59 6.11
C TYR A 54 11.02 -3.08 4.66
N CYS A 55 11.95 -3.67 3.93
CA CYS A 55 11.98 -3.65 2.47
C CYS A 55 11.22 -4.88 1.94
N GLY A 56 10.15 -4.65 1.17
CA GLY A 56 9.22 -5.70 0.72
C GLY A 56 9.66 -6.49 -0.52
N THR A 57 10.81 -6.18 -1.12
CA THR A 57 11.37 -6.92 -2.26
C THR A 57 11.51 -8.40 -1.91
N ASP A 58 11.08 -9.27 -2.83
CA ASP A 58 11.02 -10.74 -2.69
C ASP A 58 10.01 -11.31 -1.67
N TYR A 59 9.18 -10.46 -1.05
CA TYR A 59 8.10 -10.90 -0.17
C TYR A 59 6.74 -10.83 -0.86
N SER A 60 5.89 -11.83 -0.58
CA SER A 60 4.51 -11.89 -1.10
C SER A 60 3.52 -11.04 -0.28
N GLY A 61 4.01 -9.93 0.26
CA GLY A 61 3.28 -8.99 1.12
C GLY A 61 3.51 -9.25 2.61
N LEU A 62 2.79 -8.49 3.44
CA LEU A 62 2.92 -8.57 4.90
C LEU A 62 2.32 -9.85 5.48
N GLN A 63 1.07 -10.15 5.10
CA GLN A 63 0.25 -11.13 5.80
C GLN A 63 0.69 -12.56 5.49
N VAL A 64 0.81 -13.41 6.51
CA VAL A 64 1.04 -14.87 6.34
C VAL A 64 0.02 -15.49 5.40
N ASN A 65 0.53 -16.16 4.35
CA ASN A 65 -0.22 -16.95 3.40
C ASN A 65 0.52 -18.29 3.17
N PRO A 66 -0.18 -19.42 2.99
CA PRO A 66 0.46 -20.72 2.80
C PRO A 66 1.40 -20.76 1.58
N GLY A 67 2.56 -21.41 1.73
CA GLY A 67 3.48 -21.71 0.64
C GLY A 67 4.31 -20.53 0.12
N VAL A 68 4.24 -19.35 0.73
CA VAL A 68 4.99 -18.16 0.29
C VAL A 68 5.67 -17.45 1.46
N LYS A 69 6.80 -16.79 1.18
CA LYS A 69 7.51 -15.96 2.15
C LYS A 69 6.77 -14.64 2.39
N THR A 70 6.54 -14.29 3.66
CA THR A 70 5.82 -13.08 4.09
C THR A 70 6.50 -12.43 5.29
N ILE A 71 6.34 -11.12 5.44
CA ILE A 71 7.04 -10.35 6.47
C ILE A 71 6.60 -10.78 7.88
N GLU A 72 5.31 -11.03 8.08
CA GLU A 72 4.82 -11.58 9.34
C GLU A 72 5.33 -12.98 9.63
N GLY A 73 5.56 -13.80 8.59
CA GLY A 73 6.11 -15.14 8.74
C GLY A 73 7.49 -15.08 9.38
N ASP A 74 8.39 -14.27 8.82
CA ASP A 74 9.75 -14.10 9.33
C ASP A 74 9.77 -13.45 10.73
N ILE A 75 8.94 -12.43 10.97
CA ILE A 75 8.82 -11.81 12.30
C ILE A 75 8.33 -12.82 13.32
N PHE A 76 7.29 -13.58 13.01
CA PHE A 76 6.72 -14.56 13.93
C PHE A 76 7.69 -15.71 14.21
N ASP A 77 8.39 -16.22 13.19
CA ASP A 77 9.46 -17.22 13.34
C ASP A 77 10.58 -16.71 14.25
N ALA A 78 11.05 -15.47 14.05
CA ALA A 78 12.08 -14.87 14.88
C ALA A 78 11.66 -14.77 16.36
N PHE A 79 10.40 -14.41 16.65
CA PHE A 79 9.87 -14.44 18.02
C PHE A 79 9.75 -15.86 18.59
N CYS A 80 9.45 -16.86 17.76
CA CYS A 80 9.42 -18.26 18.20
C CYS A 80 10.83 -18.77 18.53
N ARG A 81 11.81 -18.50 17.66
CA ARG A 81 13.23 -18.84 17.85
C ARG A 81 13.85 -18.13 19.05
N ALA A 82 13.44 -16.89 19.32
CA ALA A 82 13.84 -16.15 20.51
C ALA A 82 13.21 -16.68 21.81
N GLY A 83 12.33 -17.69 21.76
CA GLY A 83 11.62 -18.24 22.92
C GLY A 83 10.51 -17.34 23.47
N ALA A 84 10.24 -16.19 22.83
CA ALA A 84 9.21 -15.25 23.23
C ALA A 84 7.79 -15.77 22.95
N VAL A 85 7.65 -16.78 22.09
CA VAL A 85 6.42 -17.55 21.85
C VAL A 85 6.66 -19.00 22.25
N SER A 86 5.81 -19.55 23.14
CA SER A 86 5.95 -20.93 23.57
C SER A 86 5.73 -21.91 22.41
N LYS A 87 6.44 -23.06 22.43
CA LYS A 87 6.35 -24.12 21.39
C LYS A 87 4.89 -24.46 21.02
N GLU A 88 4.02 -24.59 22.00
CA GLU A 88 2.58 -24.89 21.81
C GLU A 88 1.81 -23.82 21.00
N ASN A 89 2.22 -22.55 21.04
CA ASN A 89 1.60 -21.48 20.24
C ASN A 89 2.34 -21.18 18.94
N ALA A 90 3.58 -21.64 18.79
CA ALA A 90 4.39 -21.40 17.59
C ALA A 90 3.76 -22.02 16.33
N VAL A 91 2.86 -22.99 16.49
CA VAL A 91 2.13 -23.62 15.37
C VAL A 91 1.10 -22.69 14.69
N ASN A 92 0.64 -21.63 15.36
CA ASN A 92 -0.41 -20.79 14.83
C ASN A 92 -0.35 -19.35 15.40
N PRO A 93 -0.09 -18.32 14.56
CA PRO A 93 -0.07 -16.93 14.98
C PRO A 93 -1.36 -16.44 15.67
N ASN A 94 -2.51 -17.06 15.39
CA ASN A 94 -3.77 -16.72 16.05
C ASN A 94 -3.77 -17.07 17.55
N LYS A 95 -3.00 -18.09 17.99
CA LYS A 95 -2.89 -18.46 19.41
C LYS A 95 -2.22 -17.36 20.26
N VAL A 96 -1.39 -16.53 19.64
CA VAL A 96 -0.78 -15.35 20.29
C VAL A 96 -1.51 -14.04 19.94
N GLY A 97 -2.63 -14.12 19.22
CA GLY A 97 -3.43 -12.96 18.85
C GLY A 97 -2.69 -11.99 17.92
N LEU A 98 -1.99 -12.51 16.91
CA LEU A 98 -1.31 -11.69 15.89
C LEU A 98 -2.32 -10.79 15.17
N GLN A 99 -2.13 -9.47 15.27
CA GLN A 99 -2.87 -8.48 14.48
C GLN A 99 -1.90 -7.47 13.86
N ARG A 100 -2.39 -6.71 12.87
CA ARG A 100 -1.60 -5.76 12.09
C ARG A 100 -2.37 -4.45 11.86
N ALA A 101 -1.67 -3.34 11.79
CA ALA A 101 -2.28 -2.02 11.58
C ALA A 101 -2.61 -1.73 10.10
N ALA A 102 -1.72 -2.16 9.20
CA ALA A 102 -1.86 -2.01 7.76
C ALA A 102 -1.38 -3.27 7.05
N ARG A 103 -2.16 -3.74 6.07
CA ARG A 103 -1.73 -4.78 5.12
C ARG A 103 -1.06 -4.09 3.94
N THR A 104 0.02 -4.69 3.45
CA THR A 104 0.73 -4.25 2.26
C THR A 104 0.72 -5.38 1.23
N ASP A 105 0.59 -5.00 -0.04
CA ASP A 105 0.62 -5.93 -1.17
C ASP A 105 2.04 -6.45 -1.43
N ARG A 106 2.18 -7.46 -2.29
CA ARG A 106 3.48 -7.98 -2.75
C ARG A 106 4.39 -6.85 -3.22
N GLY A 107 5.64 -6.86 -2.74
CA GLY A 107 6.67 -5.89 -3.11
C GLY A 107 6.55 -4.51 -2.47
N VAL A 108 5.49 -4.21 -1.71
CA VAL A 108 5.32 -2.90 -1.06
C VAL A 108 6.16 -2.83 0.21
N HIS A 109 6.82 -1.68 0.46
CA HIS A 109 7.72 -1.48 1.59
C HIS A 109 7.02 -0.82 2.80
N ALA A 110 7.69 -0.77 3.95
CA ALA A 110 7.24 0.07 5.07
C ALA A 110 8.44 0.60 5.89
N ALA A 111 8.49 1.91 6.14
CA ALA A 111 9.40 2.47 7.14
C ALA A 111 8.88 2.15 8.56
N GLY A 112 7.57 2.24 8.75
CA GLY A 112 6.89 1.97 10.01
C GLY A 112 5.57 1.24 9.79
N ASN A 113 5.42 0.10 10.46
CA ASN A 113 4.17 -0.61 10.61
C ASN A 113 4.09 -1.18 12.03
N LEU A 114 2.91 -1.67 12.41
CA LEU A 114 2.64 -2.16 13.75
C LEU A 114 1.98 -3.54 13.72
N LEU A 115 2.60 -4.48 14.44
CA LEU A 115 1.99 -5.76 14.81
C LEU A 115 1.59 -5.72 16.28
N THR A 116 0.62 -6.56 16.64
CA THR A 116 0.36 -6.90 18.05
C THR A 116 0.46 -8.39 18.26
N LEU A 117 1.13 -8.79 19.33
CA LEU A 117 1.34 -10.17 19.72
C LEU A 117 1.29 -10.31 21.25
N LYS A 118 0.92 -11.48 21.75
CA LYS A 118 1.15 -11.87 23.15
C LYS A 118 2.47 -12.63 23.24
N VAL A 119 3.48 -12.01 23.86
CA VAL A 119 4.84 -12.56 23.97
C VAL A 119 5.30 -12.66 25.42
N ILE A 120 6.27 -13.53 25.67
CA ILE A 120 7.07 -13.57 26.90
C ILE A 120 8.18 -12.53 26.74
N LEU A 121 8.23 -11.55 27.64
CA LEU A 121 9.16 -10.41 27.52
C LEU A 121 10.60 -10.78 27.90
N GLU A 122 10.75 -11.73 28.82
CA GLU A 122 12.04 -12.22 29.32
C GLU A 122 12.08 -13.75 29.14
N PRO A 123 12.21 -14.25 27.90
CA PRO A 123 12.31 -15.68 27.65
C PRO A 123 13.67 -16.21 28.13
N PRO A 124 13.78 -17.47 28.58
CA PRO A 124 15.05 -18.06 29.03
C PRO A 124 16.16 -18.04 27.97
N GLN A 125 15.78 -18.01 26.69
CA GLN A 125 16.67 -17.94 25.55
C GLN A 125 17.25 -16.55 25.32
N LEU A 126 16.75 -15.51 25.98
CA LEU A 126 17.24 -14.13 25.85
C LEU A 126 18.67 -14.05 26.40
N PRO A 127 19.67 -13.69 25.58
CA PRO A 127 21.04 -13.55 26.06
C PRO A 127 21.15 -12.44 27.11
N ALA A 128 21.96 -12.68 28.15
CA ALA A 128 22.23 -11.69 29.19
C ALA A 128 22.77 -10.39 28.57
N GLY A 129 22.26 -9.24 29.03
CA GLY A 129 22.64 -7.92 28.53
C GLY A 129 21.98 -7.49 27.23
N GLN A 130 21.14 -8.31 26.60
CA GLN A 130 20.36 -7.93 25.42
C GLN A 130 18.90 -7.64 25.76
N THR A 131 18.29 -6.72 25.00
CA THR A 131 16.84 -6.56 24.98
C THR A 131 16.22 -7.60 24.04
N LEU A 132 14.96 -7.98 24.28
CA LEU A 132 14.23 -8.87 23.37
C LEU A 132 14.19 -8.31 21.93
N THR A 133 14.09 -6.99 21.77
CA THR A 133 14.15 -6.32 20.46
C THR A 133 15.48 -6.58 19.75
N SER A 134 16.62 -6.38 20.43
CA SER A 134 17.95 -6.63 19.87
C SER A 134 18.11 -8.10 19.47
N TYR A 135 17.69 -9.02 20.34
CA TYR A 135 17.83 -10.44 20.09
C TYR A 135 16.96 -10.90 18.90
N VAL A 136 15.70 -10.48 18.83
CA VAL A 136 14.82 -10.78 17.67
C VAL A 136 15.40 -10.22 16.37
N ASN A 137 15.95 -9.01 16.41
CA ASN A 137 16.62 -8.41 15.24
C ASN A 137 17.84 -9.22 14.77
N SER A 138 18.57 -9.89 15.67
CA SER A 138 19.68 -10.77 15.28
C SER A 138 19.25 -12.05 14.56
N LEU A 139 17.96 -12.41 14.66
CA LEU A 139 17.36 -13.59 14.03
C LEU A 139 16.63 -13.26 12.73
N LEU A 140 16.43 -11.97 12.44
CA LEU A 140 15.77 -11.44 11.26
C LEU A 140 16.77 -11.15 10.15
N PRO A 141 16.36 -11.23 8.87
CA PRO A 141 17.16 -10.70 7.78
C PRO A 141 17.24 -9.17 7.87
N ASP A 142 18.34 -8.58 7.38
CA ASP A 142 18.59 -7.13 7.47
C ASP A 142 17.51 -6.25 6.82
N GLN A 143 16.73 -6.82 5.90
CA GLN A 143 15.61 -6.14 5.26
C GLN A 143 14.37 -5.98 6.16
N ILE A 144 14.34 -6.57 7.35
CA ILE A 144 13.28 -6.40 8.36
C ILE A 144 13.94 -5.88 9.64
N ARG A 145 13.38 -4.83 10.23
CA ARG A 145 13.90 -4.25 11.47
C ARG A 145 12.77 -3.99 12.45
N ILE A 146 12.90 -4.52 13.67
CA ILE A 146 12.06 -4.14 14.80
C ILE A 146 12.67 -2.91 15.48
N TRP A 147 11.91 -1.81 15.55
CA TRP A 147 12.31 -0.58 16.23
C TRP A 147 12.19 -0.70 17.74
N GLY A 148 11.12 -1.34 18.20
CA GLY A 148 10.86 -1.53 19.61
C GLY A 148 9.51 -2.18 19.88
N MET A 149 9.19 -2.32 21.16
CA MET A 149 7.94 -2.90 21.61
C MET A 149 7.41 -2.13 22.81
N ARG A 150 6.09 -1.92 22.86
CA ARG A 150 5.41 -1.30 24.01
C ARG A 150 4.29 -2.19 24.50
N ARG A 151 4.15 -2.33 25.82
CA ARG A 151 2.97 -3.00 26.40
C ARG A 151 1.72 -2.18 26.06
N VAL A 152 0.65 -2.86 25.70
CA VAL A 152 -0.64 -2.23 25.38
C VAL A 152 -1.74 -2.75 26.29
N GLN A 153 -2.90 -2.09 26.26
CA GLN A 153 -4.11 -2.60 26.93
C GLN A 153 -4.57 -3.91 26.26
N SER A 154 -5.21 -4.80 27.01
CA SER A 154 -5.69 -6.10 26.50
C SER A 154 -6.66 -5.93 25.30
N ALA A 155 -7.48 -4.89 25.35
CA ALA A 155 -8.45 -4.52 24.32
C ALA A 155 -7.85 -3.82 23.08
N PHE A 156 -6.58 -3.41 23.10
CA PHE A 156 -5.96 -2.74 21.95
C PHE A 156 -5.96 -3.64 20.71
N ASN A 157 -6.39 -3.13 19.56
CA ASN A 157 -6.38 -3.87 18.31
C ASN A 157 -5.74 -3.01 17.22
N ALA A 158 -4.62 -3.46 16.68
CA ALA A 158 -3.81 -2.68 15.74
C ALA A 158 -4.62 -2.16 14.54
N ARG A 159 -5.61 -2.93 14.06
CA ARG A 159 -6.42 -2.56 12.90
C ARG A 159 -7.47 -1.52 13.24
N THR A 160 -8.26 -1.78 14.29
CA THR A 160 -9.43 -0.96 14.64
C THR A 160 -9.09 0.23 15.51
N SER A 161 -7.94 0.22 16.19
CA SER A 161 -7.41 1.36 16.94
C SER A 161 -6.58 2.32 16.07
N CYS A 162 -6.28 1.96 14.81
CA CYS A 162 -5.53 2.81 13.89
C CYS A 162 -6.46 3.81 13.17
N ASP A 163 -6.23 5.10 13.43
CA ASP A 163 -7.06 6.20 12.97
C ASP A 163 -6.76 6.63 11.53
N SER A 164 -5.48 6.59 11.13
CA SER A 164 -5.03 7.03 9.81
C SER A 164 -3.67 6.43 9.48
N ARG A 165 -3.28 6.46 8.21
CA ARG A 165 -1.97 5.99 7.73
C ARG A 165 -1.35 7.06 6.84
N LEU A 166 -0.03 7.21 6.96
CA LEU A 166 0.79 7.98 6.02
C LEU A 166 1.50 7.01 5.10
N TYR A 167 1.23 7.12 3.80
CA TYR A 167 1.98 6.44 2.75
C TYR A 167 2.80 7.46 1.97
N GLU A 168 3.85 6.96 1.34
CA GLU A 168 4.68 7.69 0.41
C GLU A 168 4.80 6.87 -0.87
N TYR A 169 4.76 7.55 -2.01
CA TYR A 169 4.95 6.97 -3.32
C TYR A 169 6.06 7.73 -4.04
N LEU A 170 7.21 7.06 -4.25
CA LEU A 170 8.31 7.58 -5.05
C LEU A 170 8.09 7.24 -6.52
N LEU A 171 8.23 8.23 -7.39
CA LEU A 171 8.22 8.01 -8.84
C LEU A 171 9.20 8.95 -9.56
N PRO A 172 9.77 8.51 -10.69
CA PRO A 172 10.59 9.37 -11.51
C PRO A 172 9.70 10.37 -12.24
N THR A 173 10.15 11.61 -12.37
CA THR A 173 9.32 12.69 -12.93
C THR A 173 8.98 12.48 -14.39
N TYR A 174 9.83 11.76 -15.14
CA TYR A 174 9.61 11.46 -16.56
C TYR A 174 8.25 10.78 -16.86
N VAL A 175 7.56 10.20 -15.86
CA VAL A 175 6.19 9.68 -16.07
C VAL A 175 5.20 10.79 -16.47
N PHE A 176 5.51 12.05 -16.19
CA PHE A 176 4.72 13.21 -16.58
C PHE A 176 5.05 13.73 -17.98
N LEU A 177 6.02 13.14 -18.68
CA LEU A 177 6.25 13.45 -20.10
C LEU A 177 5.02 13.09 -20.94
N PRO A 178 4.59 13.95 -21.87
CA PRO A 178 3.56 13.63 -22.85
C PRO A 178 3.82 12.30 -23.59
N PRO A 179 2.76 11.61 -24.04
CA PRO A 179 2.89 10.40 -24.84
C PRO A 179 3.78 10.63 -26.07
N LYS A 180 4.60 9.63 -26.40
CA LYS A 180 5.45 9.68 -27.59
C LYS A 180 4.59 9.96 -28.83
N PRO A 181 5.00 10.87 -29.73
CA PRO A 181 4.25 11.08 -30.96
C PRO A 181 4.05 9.80 -31.75
N PHE A 182 2.88 9.70 -32.39
CA PHE A 182 2.44 8.50 -33.11
C PHE A 182 2.27 7.23 -32.26
N SER A 183 2.31 7.32 -30.92
CA SER A 183 1.77 6.26 -30.05
C SER A 183 0.24 6.19 -30.17
N ALA A 184 -0.37 5.10 -29.69
CA ALA A 184 -1.83 4.96 -29.69
C ALA A 184 -2.50 6.06 -28.86
N MET A 185 -1.95 6.35 -27.68
CA MET A 185 -2.42 7.43 -26.81
C MET A 185 -2.25 8.81 -27.46
N TRP A 186 -1.12 9.08 -28.11
CA TRP A 186 -0.92 10.35 -28.82
C TRP A 186 -1.95 10.54 -29.95
N ARG A 187 -2.22 9.51 -30.75
CA ARG A 187 -3.25 9.57 -31.81
C ARG A 187 -4.65 9.82 -31.24
N MET A 188 -4.99 9.13 -30.14
CA MET A 188 -6.24 9.36 -29.42
C MET A 188 -6.34 10.82 -28.94
N LEU A 189 -5.30 11.35 -28.29
CA LEU A 189 -5.30 12.72 -27.80
C LEU A 189 -5.39 13.73 -28.96
N ARG A 190 -4.68 13.50 -30.07
CA ARG A 190 -4.79 14.35 -31.27
C ARG A 190 -6.23 14.39 -31.78
N ARG A 191 -6.89 13.23 -31.93
CA ARG A 191 -8.30 13.15 -32.33
C ARG A 191 -9.20 13.95 -31.39
N LEU A 192 -9.05 13.76 -30.08
CA LEU A 192 -9.87 14.44 -29.07
C LEU A 192 -9.64 15.95 -29.00
N ASN A 193 -8.43 16.44 -29.33
CA ASN A 193 -8.08 17.86 -29.24
C ASN A 193 -8.31 18.62 -30.56
N THR A 194 -8.18 17.96 -31.71
CA THR A 194 -8.24 18.61 -33.04
C THR A 194 -9.48 18.22 -33.86
N GLY A 195 -10.18 17.16 -33.46
CA GLY A 195 -11.25 16.55 -34.26
C GLY A 195 -10.78 15.75 -35.48
N GLN A 196 -9.47 15.69 -35.74
CA GLN A 196 -8.91 14.97 -36.89
C GLN A 196 -8.39 13.58 -36.51
N GLU A 197 -8.85 12.55 -37.23
CA GLU A 197 -8.48 11.15 -36.94
C GLU A 197 -7.04 10.80 -37.31
N GLU A 198 -6.55 11.27 -38.46
CA GLU A 198 -5.19 11.00 -38.94
C GLU A 198 -4.34 12.27 -39.02
N ALA A 199 -3.02 12.11 -38.80
CA ALA A 199 -2.05 13.16 -39.10
C ALA A 199 -1.98 13.38 -40.62
N PRO A 200 -1.72 14.60 -41.09
CA PRO A 200 -1.48 14.84 -42.52
C PRO A 200 -0.30 13.97 -42.99
N ARG A 201 -0.29 13.61 -44.27
CA ARG A 201 0.75 12.79 -44.88
C ARG A 201 1.55 13.61 -45.88
N GLN A 202 2.84 13.28 -46.01
CA GLN A 202 3.72 13.78 -47.05
C GLN A 202 3.37 13.12 -48.39
N GLU A 203 3.97 13.60 -49.48
CA GLU A 203 3.76 13.03 -50.83
C GLU A 203 4.16 11.54 -50.92
N ASP A 204 5.13 11.12 -50.10
CA ASP A 204 5.59 9.72 -50.01
C ASP A 204 4.70 8.83 -49.12
N GLY A 205 3.61 9.36 -48.57
CA GLY A 205 2.65 8.65 -47.73
C GLY A 205 3.03 8.53 -46.25
N THR A 206 4.21 9.02 -45.86
CA THR A 206 4.64 9.06 -44.45
C THR A 206 3.88 10.14 -43.66
N PRO A 207 3.61 9.95 -42.35
CA PRO A 207 2.99 10.98 -41.54
C PRO A 207 3.88 12.23 -41.47
N VAL A 208 3.27 13.41 -41.57
CA VAL A 208 3.91 14.69 -41.24
C VAL A 208 4.27 14.69 -39.76
N ALA A 209 5.49 15.10 -39.46
CA ALA A 209 5.97 15.15 -38.10
C ALA A 209 5.19 16.17 -37.26
N PRO A 210 5.04 15.96 -35.94
CA PRO A 210 4.24 16.86 -35.09
C PRO A 210 4.70 18.32 -35.10
N TRP A 211 6.00 18.56 -35.31
CA TRP A 211 6.56 19.91 -35.37
C TRP A 211 6.25 20.66 -36.67
N ASP A 212 5.81 19.93 -37.71
CA ASP A 212 5.41 20.48 -39.01
C ASP A 212 3.88 20.47 -39.23
N ASP A 213 3.11 19.78 -38.38
CA ASP A 213 1.65 19.77 -38.43
C ASP A 213 1.05 21.06 -37.83
N ALA A 214 0.47 21.89 -38.70
CA ALA A 214 -0.13 23.18 -38.34
C ALA A 214 -1.23 23.08 -37.25
N ASN A 215 -1.92 21.94 -37.13
CA ASN A 215 -3.01 21.77 -36.14
C ASN A 215 -2.49 21.51 -34.72
N VAL A 216 -1.24 21.07 -34.58
CA VAL A 216 -0.65 20.72 -33.28
C VAL A 216 0.65 21.46 -33.00
N ARG A 217 1.11 22.31 -33.91
CA ARG A 217 2.36 23.08 -33.81
C ARG A 217 2.50 23.84 -32.49
N GLU A 218 1.43 24.47 -32.02
CA GLU A 218 1.40 25.25 -30.77
C GLU A 218 0.99 24.43 -29.53
N SER A 219 0.81 23.11 -29.69
CA SER A 219 0.39 22.25 -28.58
C SER A 219 1.57 21.86 -27.70
N HIS A 220 1.58 22.33 -26.44
CA HIS A 220 2.54 21.89 -25.42
C HIS A 220 2.44 20.39 -25.10
N LEU A 221 1.33 19.74 -25.48
CA LEU A 221 1.12 18.29 -25.31
C LEU A 221 1.56 17.52 -26.55
N LEU A 222 0.98 17.84 -27.71
CA LEU A 222 1.13 17.04 -28.93
C LEU A 222 2.41 17.36 -29.69
N ASN A 223 3.03 18.51 -29.45
CA ASN A 223 4.31 18.97 -30.00
C ASN A 223 5.28 19.40 -28.88
N HIS A 224 5.44 18.53 -27.86
CA HIS A 224 6.27 18.82 -26.69
C HIS A 224 7.77 18.90 -27.03
N ALA A 225 8.49 19.86 -26.43
CA ALA A 225 9.90 20.17 -26.73
C ALA A 225 10.84 18.96 -26.60
N PHE A 226 10.64 18.11 -25.59
CA PHE A 226 11.42 16.88 -25.41
C PHE A 226 11.38 15.96 -26.64
N TRP A 227 10.18 15.72 -27.20
CA TRP A 227 10.06 14.84 -28.36
C TRP A 227 10.51 15.50 -29.66
N ARG A 228 10.45 16.84 -29.72
CA ARG A 228 11.00 17.60 -30.84
C ARG A 228 12.52 17.51 -30.89
N SER A 229 13.21 17.55 -29.74
CA SER A 229 14.67 17.41 -29.69
C SER A 229 15.15 15.96 -29.82
N HIS A 230 14.44 15.02 -29.19
CA HIS A 230 14.80 13.60 -29.20
C HIS A 230 14.39 12.88 -30.50
N GLY A 231 13.31 13.33 -31.13
CA GLY A 231 12.69 12.67 -32.27
C GLY A 231 11.79 11.50 -31.88
N THR A 232 11.24 10.82 -32.89
CA THR A 232 10.22 9.77 -32.73
C THR A 232 10.71 8.38 -33.14
N GLY A 233 11.88 8.28 -33.78
CA GLY A 233 12.42 7.03 -34.32
C GLY A 233 13.13 6.12 -33.31
N GLY A 234 13.40 6.61 -32.09
CA GLY A 234 14.11 5.85 -31.06
C GLY A 234 13.36 4.58 -30.63
N ASP A 235 14.10 3.53 -30.27
CA ASP A 235 13.54 2.35 -29.62
C ASP A 235 13.31 2.59 -28.11
N PHE A 236 12.77 1.60 -27.41
CA PHE A 236 12.48 1.73 -25.98
C PHE A 236 13.74 2.06 -25.15
N ALA A 237 14.88 1.45 -25.45
CA ALA A 237 16.11 1.66 -24.70
C ALA A 237 16.66 3.08 -24.89
N THR A 238 16.69 3.55 -26.14
CA THR A 238 17.14 4.90 -26.53
C THR A 238 16.24 5.97 -25.93
N ASP A 239 14.92 5.79 -26.05
CA ASP A 239 13.93 6.69 -25.43
C ASP A 239 14.08 6.73 -23.91
N MET A 240 14.39 5.60 -23.29
CA MET A 240 14.54 5.52 -21.84
C MET A 240 15.75 6.26 -21.31
N GLN A 241 16.88 6.17 -21.99
CA GLN A 241 18.07 6.94 -21.63
C GLN A 241 17.77 8.45 -21.68
N ALA A 242 17.07 8.91 -22.71
CA ALA A 242 16.67 10.32 -22.82
C ALA A 242 15.65 10.73 -21.75
N LYS A 243 14.64 9.89 -21.48
CA LYS A 243 13.62 10.16 -20.44
C LYS A 243 14.23 10.35 -19.05
N ARG A 244 15.25 9.56 -18.69
CA ARG A 244 15.97 9.73 -17.41
C ARG A 244 16.62 11.10 -17.27
N GLN A 245 17.04 11.71 -18.38
CA GLN A 245 17.63 13.06 -18.40
C GLN A 245 16.61 14.19 -18.43
N TRP A 246 15.33 13.89 -18.63
CA TRP A 246 14.28 14.91 -18.60
C TRP A 246 14.09 15.46 -17.19
N ARG A 247 13.79 16.76 -17.11
CA ARG A 247 13.51 17.48 -15.88
C ARG A 247 12.15 18.14 -16.01
N MET A 248 11.31 17.92 -15.00
CA MET A 248 9.97 18.47 -14.94
C MET A 248 10.04 19.96 -14.66
N ASP A 249 9.42 20.76 -15.52
CA ASP A 249 9.32 22.19 -15.30
C ASP A 249 8.36 22.54 -14.16
N ARG A 250 8.44 23.79 -13.70
CA ARG A 250 7.63 24.29 -12.58
C ARG A 250 6.14 24.28 -12.92
N GLU A 251 5.76 24.56 -14.16
CA GLU A 251 4.36 24.61 -14.57
C GLU A 251 3.69 23.24 -14.48
N THR A 252 4.38 22.21 -14.98
CA THR A 252 3.98 20.81 -14.90
C THR A 252 3.89 20.35 -13.45
N LEU A 253 4.88 20.67 -12.62
CA LEU A 253 4.85 20.35 -11.19
C LEU A 253 3.63 20.98 -10.49
N GLU A 254 3.35 22.26 -10.71
CA GLU A 254 2.19 22.93 -10.10
C GLU A 254 0.86 22.40 -10.66
N ARG A 255 0.80 22.02 -11.93
CA ARG A 255 -0.35 21.30 -12.51
C ARG A 255 -0.60 19.98 -11.80
N VAL A 256 0.43 19.13 -11.66
CA VAL A 256 0.32 17.83 -10.98
C VAL A 256 -0.10 18.01 -9.51
N ARG A 257 0.44 19.01 -8.81
CA ARG A 257 0.03 19.38 -7.44
C ARG A 257 -1.45 19.76 -7.38
N ARG A 258 -1.95 20.56 -8.32
CA ARG A 258 -3.39 20.92 -8.42
C ARG A 258 -4.27 19.69 -8.64
N VAL A 259 -3.91 18.80 -9.56
CA VAL A 259 -4.64 17.52 -9.77
C VAL A 259 -4.67 16.70 -8.48
N PHE A 260 -3.53 16.60 -7.79
CA PHE A 260 -3.45 15.81 -6.56
C PHE A 260 -4.28 16.40 -5.41
N ALA A 261 -4.39 17.73 -5.35
CA ALA A 261 -5.20 18.42 -4.34
C ALA A 261 -6.69 18.06 -4.42
N GLU A 262 -7.23 17.78 -5.62
CA GLU A 262 -8.63 17.37 -5.85
C GLU A 262 -9.02 16.05 -5.14
N TYR A 263 -8.04 15.25 -4.71
CA TYR A 263 -8.29 14.06 -3.90
C TYR A 263 -8.55 14.35 -2.42
N THR A 264 -8.23 15.55 -1.93
CA THR A 264 -8.36 15.92 -0.52
C THR A 264 -9.82 15.94 -0.08
N GLY A 265 -10.10 15.49 1.13
CA GLY A 265 -11.45 15.44 1.68
C GLY A 265 -12.09 14.05 1.56
N SER A 266 -13.43 14.02 1.66
CA SER A 266 -14.22 12.80 1.69
C SER A 266 -14.92 12.56 0.35
N HIS A 267 -14.50 11.52 -0.37
CA HIS A 267 -15.03 11.21 -1.70
C HIS A 267 -15.38 9.73 -1.86
N ASN A 268 -16.12 9.41 -2.91
CA ASN A 268 -16.42 8.03 -3.30
C ASN A 268 -15.32 7.49 -4.23
N PHE A 269 -14.46 6.62 -3.72
CA PHE A 269 -13.29 6.10 -4.44
C PHE A 269 -13.57 4.76 -5.16
N HIS A 270 -14.81 4.48 -5.59
CA HIS A 270 -15.17 3.18 -6.19
C HIS A 270 -14.34 2.83 -7.44
N ASN A 271 -14.07 3.81 -8.32
CA ASN A 271 -13.20 3.64 -9.49
C ASN A 271 -11.72 3.33 -9.15
N TYR A 272 -11.30 3.67 -7.92
CA TYR A 272 -9.94 3.53 -7.44
C TYR A 272 -9.68 2.18 -6.77
N THR A 273 -10.59 1.23 -6.86
CA THR A 273 -10.36 -0.12 -6.33
C THR A 273 -10.95 -1.17 -7.25
N VAL A 274 -11.04 -2.41 -6.78
CA VAL A 274 -11.65 -3.54 -7.47
C VAL A 274 -12.81 -4.07 -6.64
N GLY A 275 -13.85 -4.58 -7.30
CA GLY A 275 -15.01 -5.18 -6.62
C GLY A 275 -15.87 -4.20 -5.82
N LYS A 276 -15.79 -2.89 -6.13
CA LYS A 276 -16.66 -1.87 -5.55
C LYS A 276 -17.52 -1.24 -6.63
N GLU A 277 -18.78 -1.00 -6.29
CA GLU A 277 -19.73 -0.26 -7.11
C GLU A 277 -19.92 1.14 -6.52
N PHE A 278 -20.39 2.07 -7.35
CA PHE A 278 -20.67 3.44 -6.93
C PHE A 278 -21.57 3.53 -5.68
N ARG A 279 -22.58 2.67 -5.56
CA ARG A 279 -23.53 2.68 -4.43
C ARG A 279 -22.96 2.10 -3.13
N ASP A 280 -21.80 1.45 -3.17
CA ASP A 280 -21.19 0.87 -1.97
C ASP A 280 -20.65 1.98 -1.04
N ARG A 281 -21.31 2.18 0.10
CA ARG A 281 -20.89 3.18 1.10
C ARG A 281 -19.48 2.93 1.61
N SER A 282 -19.01 1.68 1.62
CA SER A 282 -17.65 1.33 1.99
C SER A 282 -16.61 1.72 0.94
N ALA A 283 -16.98 2.35 -0.18
CA ALA A 283 -16.05 3.01 -1.09
C ALA A 283 -15.70 4.45 -0.69
N HIS A 284 -16.41 5.05 0.28
CA HIS A 284 -16.13 6.40 0.76
C HIS A 284 -14.87 6.43 1.62
N ARG A 285 -13.92 7.30 1.28
CA ARG A 285 -12.64 7.44 2.00
C ARG A 285 -12.30 8.91 2.19
N VAL A 286 -11.54 9.17 3.25
CA VAL A 286 -11.12 10.52 3.65
C VAL A 286 -9.62 10.66 3.48
N MET A 287 -9.21 11.50 2.55
CA MET A 287 -7.82 11.96 2.41
C MET A 287 -7.65 13.21 3.27
N LYS A 288 -6.77 13.15 4.27
CA LYS A 288 -6.56 14.20 5.27
C LYS A 288 -5.58 15.26 4.79
N LYS A 289 -4.43 14.82 4.28
CA LYS A 289 -3.36 15.71 3.77
C LYS A 289 -2.61 15.01 2.65
N LEU A 290 -2.41 15.72 1.56
CA LEU A 290 -1.80 15.23 0.34
C LEU A 290 -0.72 16.22 -0.10
N THR A 291 0.51 15.76 -0.33
CA THR A 291 1.63 16.63 -0.73
C THR A 291 2.51 15.97 -1.79
N ILE A 292 3.10 16.78 -2.67
CA ILE A 292 4.13 16.36 -3.63
C ILE A 292 5.37 17.22 -3.37
N SER A 293 6.51 16.58 -3.10
CA SER A 293 7.78 17.27 -2.87
C SER A 293 8.22 18.08 -4.09
N ASP A 294 9.19 18.98 -3.90
CA ASP A 294 9.97 19.42 -5.07
C ASP A 294 10.80 18.25 -5.62
N PRO A 295 11.16 18.28 -6.92
CA PRO A 295 11.95 17.21 -7.52
C PRO A 295 13.37 17.14 -6.94
N CYS A 296 13.91 15.92 -6.85
CA CYS A 296 15.31 15.68 -6.48
C CYS A 296 16.00 14.78 -7.50
N LEU A 297 17.29 15.02 -7.73
CA LEU A 297 18.10 14.25 -8.68
C LEU A 297 18.79 13.08 -7.96
N ILE A 298 18.59 11.86 -8.46
CA ILE A 298 19.16 10.63 -7.91
C ILE A 298 19.66 9.78 -9.07
N ASP A 299 20.96 9.52 -9.10
CA ASP A 299 21.64 8.73 -10.14
C ASP A 299 21.25 9.17 -11.57
N GLY A 300 21.22 10.49 -11.78
CA GLY A 300 20.90 11.11 -13.07
C GLY A 300 19.41 11.12 -13.44
N THR A 301 18.53 10.48 -12.66
CA THR A 301 17.08 10.50 -12.83
C THR A 301 16.43 11.44 -11.82
N GLU A 302 15.48 12.25 -12.26
CA GLU A 302 14.76 13.16 -11.35
C GLU A 302 13.52 12.44 -10.76
N TRP A 303 13.31 12.59 -9.46
CA TRP A 303 12.27 11.92 -8.68
C TRP A 303 11.44 12.90 -7.87
N VAL A 304 10.20 12.52 -7.57
CA VAL A 304 9.34 13.21 -6.59
C VAL A 304 8.78 12.23 -5.58
N SER A 305 8.55 12.73 -4.37
CA SER A 305 7.80 12.03 -3.32
C SER A 305 6.36 12.52 -3.27
N VAL A 306 5.41 11.59 -3.39
CA VAL A 306 3.97 11.84 -3.25
C VAL A 306 3.48 11.23 -1.93
N GLN A 307 3.07 12.07 -0.99
CA GLN A 307 2.64 11.65 0.34
C GLN A 307 1.11 11.65 0.46
N PHE A 308 0.60 10.56 1.03
CA PHE A 308 -0.82 10.31 1.26
C PHE A 308 -1.08 10.13 2.76
N HIS A 309 -1.62 11.14 3.43
CA HIS A 309 -2.21 10.97 4.76
C HIS A 309 -3.70 10.75 4.63
N GLY A 310 -4.17 9.52 4.86
CA GLY A 310 -5.58 9.17 4.75
C GLY A 310 -6.07 8.40 5.97
N GLN A 311 -7.37 8.48 6.26
CA GLN A 311 -8.00 7.73 7.37
C GLN A 311 -7.91 6.21 7.13
N SER A 312 -8.24 5.79 5.91
CA SER A 312 -8.10 4.39 5.47
C SER A 312 -7.96 4.34 3.95
N PHE A 313 -7.48 3.20 3.44
CA PHE A 313 -7.27 2.97 2.01
C PHE A 313 -7.84 1.61 1.62
N MET A 314 -8.43 1.54 0.42
CA MET A 314 -8.87 0.29 -0.21
C MET A 314 -7.73 -0.38 -0.96
N LEU A 315 -7.95 -1.64 -1.35
CA LEU A 315 -7.03 -2.38 -2.20
C LEU A 315 -6.76 -1.58 -3.49
N HIS A 316 -5.48 -1.42 -3.83
CA HIS A 316 -4.97 -0.67 -4.98
C HIS A 316 -5.27 0.84 -5.02
N GLN A 317 -5.93 1.43 -4.01
CA GLN A 317 -6.42 2.81 -4.06
C GLN A 317 -5.31 3.82 -4.39
N ILE A 318 -4.22 3.81 -3.64
CA ILE A 318 -3.11 4.75 -3.84
C ILE A 318 -2.52 4.59 -5.25
N ARG A 319 -2.28 3.35 -5.69
CA ARG A 319 -1.70 3.06 -7.01
C ARG A 319 -2.60 3.49 -8.17
N LYS A 320 -3.93 3.40 -8.00
CA LYS A 320 -4.89 3.92 -8.98
C LYS A 320 -4.98 5.46 -8.93
N MET A 321 -4.91 6.08 -7.76
CA MET A 321 -4.84 7.54 -7.63
C MET A 321 -3.58 8.10 -8.33
N ILE A 322 -2.43 7.45 -8.15
CA ILE A 322 -1.20 7.76 -8.90
C ILE A 322 -1.40 7.55 -10.40
N GLY A 323 -2.03 6.45 -10.82
CA GLY A 323 -2.30 6.19 -12.22
C GLY A 323 -3.11 7.30 -12.90
N LEU A 324 -4.20 7.76 -12.28
CA LEU A 324 -4.98 8.88 -12.80
C LEU A 324 -4.23 10.22 -12.70
N LEU A 325 -3.48 10.44 -11.61
CA LEU A 325 -2.62 11.63 -11.45
C LEU A 325 -1.63 11.75 -12.62
N VAL A 326 -0.97 10.66 -12.98
CA VAL A 326 -0.04 10.61 -14.12
C VAL A 326 -0.76 10.87 -15.42
N LEU A 327 -1.91 10.21 -15.67
CA LEU A 327 -2.69 10.43 -16.90
C LEU A 327 -3.13 11.89 -17.07
N ILE A 328 -3.68 12.53 -16.04
CA ILE A 328 -4.12 13.94 -16.13
C ILE A 328 -2.91 14.88 -16.14
N GLY A 329 -1.86 14.56 -15.38
CA GLY A 329 -0.64 15.35 -15.30
C GLY A 329 0.10 15.47 -16.63
N ARG A 330 0.14 14.38 -17.41
CA ARG A 330 0.82 14.32 -18.72
C ARG A 330 -0.07 14.60 -19.94
N THR A 331 -1.33 14.95 -19.72
CA THR A 331 -2.29 15.29 -20.78
C THR A 331 -2.90 16.66 -20.54
N ASN A 332 -3.69 17.15 -21.50
CA ASN A 332 -4.43 18.43 -21.36
C ASN A 332 -5.81 18.26 -20.70
N ALA A 333 -6.13 17.07 -20.18
CA ALA A 333 -7.38 16.86 -19.46
C ALA A 333 -7.50 17.85 -18.27
N PRO A 334 -8.63 18.53 -18.07
CA PRO A 334 -8.74 19.52 -16.99
C PRO A 334 -8.70 18.85 -15.61
N THR A 335 -8.22 19.57 -14.59
CA THR A 335 -8.14 19.04 -13.21
C THR A 335 -9.52 18.68 -12.66
N SER A 336 -10.57 19.35 -13.13
CA SER A 336 -11.98 19.09 -12.78
C SER A 336 -12.45 17.67 -13.14
N LEU A 337 -11.75 16.97 -14.04
CA LEU A 337 -12.03 15.58 -14.39
C LEU A 337 -11.94 14.65 -13.17
N VAL A 338 -11.08 14.97 -12.19
CA VAL A 338 -10.97 14.18 -10.95
C VAL A 338 -12.32 14.08 -10.25
N ALA A 339 -13.06 15.19 -10.15
CA ALA A 339 -14.38 15.21 -9.51
C ALA A 339 -15.41 14.32 -10.23
N GLN A 340 -15.33 14.22 -11.56
CA GLN A 340 -16.21 13.34 -12.35
C GLN A 340 -16.02 11.86 -11.99
N THR A 341 -14.79 11.47 -11.62
CA THR A 341 -14.48 10.07 -11.28
C THR A 341 -15.12 9.58 -9.98
N TYR A 342 -15.59 10.50 -9.13
CA TYR A 342 -16.35 10.17 -7.92
C TYR A 342 -17.83 9.91 -8.21
N GLY A 343 -18.31 10.31 -9.40
CA GLY A 343 -19.67 10.09 -9.86
C GLY A 343 -19.95 8.62 -10.23
N PRO A 344 -21.16 8.34 -10.76
CA PRO A 344 -21.60 6.98 -11.06
C PRO A 344 -20.92 6.35 -12.27
N ALA A 345 -20.27 7.14 -13.12
CA ALA A 345 -19.55 6.64 -14.29
C ALA A 345 -18.43 5.68 -13.86
N ARG A 346 -18.34 4.54 -14.55
CA ARG A 346 -17.29 3.56 -14.32
C ARG A 346 -16.18 3.80 -15.34
N ILE A 347 -14.95 3.92 -14.86
CA ILE A 347 -13.79 4.15 -15.74
C ILE A 347 -12.66 3.18 -15.39
N HIS A 348 -11.87 2.86 -16.40
CA HIS A 348 -10.65 2.10 -16.21
C HIS A 348 -9.52 3.03 -15.72
N VAL A 349 -9.34 3.09 -14.40
CA VAL A 349 -8.17 3.77 -13.79
C VAL A 349 -6.98 2.79 -13.77
N PRO A 350 -5.87 3.09 -14.46
CA PRO A 350 -4.73 2.21 -14.50
C PRO A 350 -4.06 2.12 -13.12
N LYS A 351 -3.52 0.95 -12.79
CA LYS A 351 -2.81 0.72 -11.54
C LYS A 351 -1.31 0.97 -11.75
N ALA A 352 -0.76 2.01 -11.13
CA ALA A 352 0.68 2.29 -11.16
C ALA A 352 1.49 1.12 -10.54
N PRO A 353 2.81 1.00 -10.80
CA PRO A 353 3.66 -0.03 -10.20
C PRO A 353 3.59 -0.06 -8.66
N GLY A 354 3.89 -1.22 -8.06
CA GLY A 354 3.99 -1.35 -6.60
C GLY A 354 5.30 -0.79 -6.04
N LEU A 355 6.33 -0.74 -6.89
CA LEU A 355 7.72 -0.42 -6.54
C LEU A 355 7.86 0.87 -5.73
N GLY A 356 7.23 1.96 -6.17
CA GLY A 356 7.34 3.25 -5.49
C GLY A 356 6.63 3.36 -4.14
N LEU A 357 5.73 2.41 -3.81
CA LEU A 357 4.83 2.54 -2.66
C LEU A 357 5.49 2.04 -1.37
N LEU A 358 5.47 2.88 -0.34
CA LEU A 358 5.80 2.48 1.03
C LEU A 358 4.80 3.04 2.06
N LEU A 359 4.57 2.27 3.12
CA LEU A 359 3.91 2.79 4.32
C LEU A 359 4.96 3.53 5.17
N VAL A 360 4.72 4.80 5.47
CA VAL A 360 5.57 5.56 6.40
C VAL A 360 5.23 5.17 7.82
N GLU A 361 3.96 5.38 8.24
CA GLU A 361 3.49 4.96 9.56
C GLU A 361 1.95 4.97 9.70
N PRO A 362 1.39 4.10 10.57
CA PRO A 362 0.03 4.22 11.09
C PRO A 362 -0.07 5.09 12.36
N PHE A 363 -1.15 5.86 12.50
CA PHE A 363 -1.43 6.71 13.66
C PHE A 363 -2.49 6.12 14.59
N PHE A 364 -2.34 6.34 15.90
CA PHE A 364 -3.19 5.82 16.97
C PHE A 364 -3.62 6.90 17.98
N GLY A 365 -3.80 8.15 17.53
CA GLY A 365 -4.17 9.27 18.39
C GLY A 365 -5.40 9.01 19.26
N GLY A 366 -6.44 8.39 18.71
CA GLY A 366 -7.65 8.04 19.45
C GLY A 366 -7.42 7.02 20.57
N TYR A 367 -6.45 6.11 20.39
CA TYR A 367 -6.01 5.20 21.46
C TYR A 367 -5.12 5.93 22.47
N ASN A 368 -4.19 6.76 22.03
CA ASN A 368 -3.26 7.48 22.90
C ASN A 368 -3.99 8.42 23.86
N THR A 369 -5.06 9.09 23.42
CA THR A 369 -5.93 9.86 24.33
C THR A 369 -6.55 8.99 25.43
N LYS A 370 -7.02 7.78 25.10
CA LYS A 370 -7.56 6.85 26.10
C LYS A 370 -6.49 6.37 27.08
N VAL A 371 -5.25 6.20 26.61
CA VAL A 371 -4.10 5.85 27.45
C VAL A 371 -3.79 6.97 28.43
N SER A 372 -3.70 8.23 27.98
CA SER A 372 -3.47 9.39 28.86
C SER A 372 -4.53 9.46 29.97
N ASN A 373 -5.82 9.44 29.59
CA ASN A 373 -6.91 9.51 30.56
C ASN A 373 -6.86 8.37 31.59
N ASN A 374 -6.46 7.17 31.17
CA ASN A 374 -6.31 6.02 32.07
C ASN A 374 -5.11 6.18 33.02
N ASN A 375 -3.97 6.66 32.50
CA ASN A 375 -2.79 6.90 33.32
C ASN A 375 -3.04 7.97 34.39
N GLU A 376 -3.71 9.08 34.03
CA GLU A 376 -4.11 10.14 34.98
C GLU A 376 -5.07 9.62 36.07
N ARG A 377 -5.97 8.69 35.73
CA ARG A 377 -6.86 8.05 36.71
C ARG A 377 -6.08 7.17 37.68
N ILE A 378 -5.11 6.41 37.18
CA ILE A 378 -4.21 5.59 38.00
C ILE A 378 -3.43 6.49 38.96
N GLU A 379 -2.85 7.58 38.46
CA GLU A 379 -2.07 8.53 39.26
C GLU A 379 -2.91 9.18 40.36
N ARG A 380 -4.12 9.63 40.04
CA ARG A 380 -5.07 10.14 41.06
C ARG A 380 -5.39 9.10 42.12
N THR A 381 -5.55 7.84 41.73
CA THR A 381 -5.83 6.74 42.68
C THR A 381 -4.65 6.47 43.60
N ILE A 382 -3.43 6.46 43.04
CA ILE A 382 -2.19 6.29 43.81
C ILE A 382 -2.03 7.45 44.79
N ALA A 383 -2.16 8.68 44.32
CA ALA A 383 -2.04 9.88 45.16
C ALA A 383 -3.07 9.88 46.31
N MET A 384 -4.35 9.59 46.01
CA MET A 384 -5.41 9.53 47.02
C MET A 384 -5.16 8.46 48.08
N ARG A 385 -4.73 7.25 47.68
CA ARG A 385 -4.45 6.17 48.63
C ARG A 385 -3.21 6.42 49.46
N THR A 386 -2.16 6.97 48.84
CA THR A 386 -0.93 7.37 49.53
C THR A 386 -1.23 8.43 50.58
N ALA A 387 -1.99 9.47 50.22
CA ALA A 387 -2.42 10.50 51.17
C ALA A 387 -3.30 9.95 52.31
N ALA A 388 -4.08 8.91 52.04
CA ALA A 388 -4.92 8.24 53.04
C ALA A 388 -4.20 7.13 53.85
N GLY A 389 -2.88 6.92 53.65
CA GLY A 389 -2.13 5.84 54.30
C GLY A 389 -2.63 4.43 53.95
N LYS A 390 -3.35 4.28 52.82
CA LYS A 390 -3.93 3.00 52.39
C LYS A 390 -2.98 2.26 51.45
N PRO A 391 -2.93 0.92 51.50
CA PRO A 391 -2.11 0.14 50.59
C PRO A 391 -2.53 0.35 49.13
N LEU A 392 -1.53 0.47 48.26
CA LEU A 392 -1.73 0.55 46.82
C LEU A 392 -2.23 -0.80 46.26
N PRO A 393 -3.06 -0.79 45.20
CA PRO A 393 -3.30 -2.02 44.44
C PRO A 393 -1.96 -2.61 43.96
N PRO A 394 -1.77 -3.94 44.02
CA PRO A 394 -0.50 -4.58 43.64
C PRO A 394 -0.03 -4.26 42.21
N ASP A 395 -0.96 -3.90 41.33
CA ASP A 395 -0.72 -3.64 39.92
C ASP A 395 -0.86 -2.16 39.53
N ALA A 396 -1.06 -1.25 40.49
CA ALA A 396 -1.43 0.14 40.22
C ALA A 396 -0.46 0.84 39.26
N GLU A 397 0.85 0.80 39.54
CA GLU A 397 1.86 1.40 38.65
C GLU A 397 2.05 0.59 37.36
N SER A 398 2.03 -0.74 37.48
CA SER A 398 2.18 -1.67 36.34
C SER A 398 1.01 -1.60 35.34
N GLY A 399 -0.08 -0.92 35.72
CA GLY A 399 -1.26 -0.65 34.90
C GLY A 399 -1.09 0.49 33.91
N LYS A 400 -0.13 1.41 34.14
CA LYS A 400 0.16 2.50 33.20
C LYS A 400 0.65 1.95 31.86
N ARG A 401 0.32 2.65 30.77
CA ARG A 401 0.76 2.28 29.42
C ARG A 401 1.38 3.49 28.74
N GLU A 402 2.34 3.23 27.88
CA GLU A 402 2.88 4.26 27.00
C GLU A 402 1.96 4.47 25.81
N HIS A 403 2.11 5.62 25.16
CA HIS A 403 1.48 5.88 23.88
C HIS A 403 1.97 4.90 22.82
N VAL A 404 1.20 4.76 21.75
CA VAL A 404 1.60 4.02 20.56
C VAL A 404 1.86 5.06 19.47
N ASP A 405 3.13 5.38 19.29
CA ASP A 405 3.66 6.36 18.37
C ASP A 405 5.09 5.95 17.97
N TYR A 406 5.61 6.59 16.92
CA TYR A 406 6.92 6.30 16.35
C TYR A 406 7.95 7.39 16.63
N ALA A 407 7.63 8.39 17.46
CA ALA A 407 8.48 9.57 17.63
C ALA A 407 9.89 9.21 18.13
N MET A 408 9.99 8.22 19.01
CA MET A 408 11.26 7.70 19.54
C MET A 408 12.13 7.03 18.46
N TYR A 409 11.53 6.55 17.37
CA TYR A 409 12.21 5.77 16.32
C TYR A 409 12.37 6.56 15.02
N ALA A 410 11.98 7.84 15.00
CA ALA A 410 11.86 8.62 13.77
C ALA A 410 13.20 8.74 13.01
N HIS A 411 14.31 8.88 13.74
CA HIS A 411 15.63 8.98 13.14
C HIS A 411 16.06 7.65 12.49
N GLU A 412 15.93 6.54 13.22
CA GLU A 412 16.28 5.20 12.72
C GLU A 412 15.38 4.76 11.56
N MET A 413 14.10 5.11 11.62
CA MET A 413 13.15 4.88 10.53
C MET A 413 13.52 5.66 9.27
N ASP A 414 13.92 6.93 9.40
CA ASP A 414 14.33 7.74 8.25
C ASP A 414 15.65 7.23 7.64
N ALA A 415 16.63 6.86 8.49
CA ALA A 415 17.88 6.23 8.04
C ALA A 415 17.60 4.93 7.27
N PHE A 416 16.81 4.02 7.85
CA PHE A 416 16.44 2.77 7.18
C PHE A 416 15.67 2.99 5.88
N LYS A 417 14.74 3.95 5.88
CA LYS A 417 13.98 4.33 4.68
C LYS A 417 14.93 4.76 3.56
N LYS A 418 15.92 5.61 3.86
CA LYS A 418 16.91 6.07 2.88
C LYS A 418 17.83 4.94 2.44
N GLU A 419 18.43 4.21 3.37
CA GLU A 419 19.50 3.24 3.10
C GLU A 419 18.99 1.92 2.51
N ARG A 420 17.77 1.49 2.86
CA ARG A 420 17.25 0.16 2.50
C ARG A 420 16.05 0.21 1.56
N ILE A 421 15.15 1.16 1.73
CA ILE A 421 13.93 1.23 0.92
C ILE A 421 14.19 2.05 -0.35
N TYR A 422 14.61 3.30 -0.21
CA TYR A 422 14.81 4.20 -1.35
C TYR A 422 15.88 3.68 -2.30
N GLN A 423 17.04 3.28 -1.77
CA GLN A 423 18.10 2.66 -2.58
C GLN A 423 17.60 1.45 -3.38
N GLN A 424 16.78 0.60 -2.76
CA GLN A 424 16.20 -0.55 -3.46
C GLN A 424 15.23 -0.12 -4.56
N ILE A 425 14.40 0.90 -4.32
CA ILE A 425 13.47 1.46 -5.32
C ILE A 425 14.24 1.99 -6.53
N TYR A 426 15.27 2.82 -6.30
CA TYR A 426 16.06 3.43 -7.37
C TYR A 426 16.81 2.39 -8.18
N ARG A 427 17.52 1.48 -7.50
CA ARG A 427 18.23 0.38 -8.15
C ARG A 427 17.31 -0.49 -8.99
N THR A 428 16.14 -0.86 -8.46
CA THR A 428 15.18 -1.69 -9.19
C THR A 428 14.68 -0.97 -10.43
N GLU A 429 14.35 0.32 -10.33
CA GLU A 429 13.93 1.11 -11.49
C GLU A 429 15.06 1.28 -12.52
N GLU A 430 16.30 1.43 -12.08
CA GLU A 430 17.46 1.51 -12.96
C GLU A 430 17.66 0.21 -13.75
N GLU A 431 17.58 -0.94 -13.07
CA GLU A 431 17.79 -2.28 -13.67
C GLU A 431 16.61 -2.72 -14.54
N THR A 432 15.37 -2.42 -14.12
CA THR A 432 14.17 -3.05 -14.70
C THR A 432 13.23 -2.06 -15.40
N SER A 433 13.37 -0.76 -15.18
CA SER A 433 12.55 0.28 -15.82
C SER A 433 11.03 0.05 -15.66
N GLU A 434 10.58 -0.33 -14.46
CA GLU A 434 9.17 -0.65 -14.15
C GLU A 434 8.22 0.50 -14.48
N PHE A 435 8.58 1.72 -14.10
CA PHE A 435 7.75 2.90 -14.36
C PHE A 435 7.63 3.19 -15.85
N ALA A 436 8.72 3.03 -16.57
CA ALA A 436 8.75 3.23 -18.01
C ALA A 436 8.01 2.16 -18.81
N LYS A 437 8.15 0.89 -18.43
CA LYS A 437 7.39 -0.22 -19.01
C LYS A 437 5.89 0.02 -18.81
N TRP A 438 5.51 0.44 -17.60
CA TRP A 438 4.14 0.84 -17.30
C TRP A 438 3.68 2.03 -18.13
N LEU A 439 4.50 3.07 -18.28
CA LEU A 439 4.18 4.23 -19.11
C LEU A 439 4.00 3.85 -20.59
N ASN A 440 4.88 2.99 -21.10
CA ASN A 440 4.78 2.46 -22.46
C ASN A 440 3.51 1.66 -22.67
N TYR A 441 3.11 0.83 -21.68
CA TYR A 441 1.82 0.13 -21.72
C TYR A 441 0.64 1.10 -21.85
N LEU A 442 0.66 2.24 -21.15
CA LEU A 442 -0.36 3.26 -21.31
C LEU A 442 -0.33 3.88 -22.72
N ASP A 443 0.85 4.19 -23.24
CA ASP A 443 1.02 4.88 -24.53
C ASP A 443 0.63 4.02 -25.73
N VAL A 444 0.81 2.69 -25.66
CA VAL A 444 0.43 1.76 -26.73
C VAL A 444 -0.99 1.19 -26.56
N PHE A 445 -1.70 1.56 -25.50
CA PHE A 445 -3.06 1.11 -25.27
C PHE A 445 -4.00 1.58 -26.40
N VAL A 446 -4.72 0.64 -27.00
CA VAL A 446 -5.72 0.90 -28.04
C VAL A 446 -7.10 0.58 -27.49
N GLY A 447 -7.97 1.57 -27.45
CA GLY A 447 -9.35 1.38 -27.00
C GLY A 447 -9.97 2.68 -26.48
N PRO A 448 -11.28 2.65 -26.19
CA PRO A 448 -12.01 3.84 -25.73
C PRO A 448 -11.77 4.18 -24.26
N ASP A 449 -11.09 3.30 -23.50
CA ASP A 449 -10.99 3.42 -22.04
C ASP A 449 -10.36 4.71 -21.53
N PHE A 450 -9.49 5.36 -22.32
CA PHE A 450 -8.83 6.61 -21.95
C PHE A 450 -9.42 7.85 -22.63
N GLU A 451 -10.55 7.73 -23.33
CA GLU A 451 -11.19 8.89 -23.98
C GLU A 451 -11.80 9.89 -23.00
N PHE A 452 -11.90 9.53 -21.72
CA PHE A 452 -12.23 10.47 -20.65
C PHE A 452 -11.13 11.54 -20.45
N LEU A 453 -9.94 11.39 -21.03
CA LEU A 453 -8.85 12.40 -21.02
C LEU A 453 -9.06 13.54 -22.04
N ASN A 454 -10.31 13.77 -22.44
CA ASN A 454 -10.66 14.80 -23.40
C ASN A 454 -10.58 16.24 -22.79
N PRO A 455 -10.49 17.28 -23.64
CA PRO A 455 -10.42 18.67 -23.17
C PRO A 455 -11.66 19.16 -22.43
N SER A 456 -12.83 18.56 -22.63
CA SER A 456 -14.08 18.98 -21.96
C SER A 456 -14.14 18.59 -20.49
N GLY A 457 -13.30 17.65 -20.04
CA GLY A 457 -13.29 17.21 -18.65
C GLY A 457 -14.51 16.40 -18.23
N THR A 458 -15.23 15.81 -19.18
CA THR A 458 -16.40 14.96 -18.92
C THR A 458 -16.07 13.51 -19.23
N ILE A 459 -16.68 12.57 -18.50
CA ILE A 459 -16.52 11.13 -18.76
C ILE A 459 -17.56 10.72 -19.81
N PRO A 460 -17.15 10.27 -21.01
CA PRO A 460 -18.09 9.79 -22.03
C PRO A 460 -18.86 8.56 -21.57
N GLN A 461 -20.10 8.40 -22.06
CA GLN A 461 -20.99 7.30 -21.65
C GLN A 461 -20.49 5.90 -22.05
N TRP A 462 -19.52 5.81 -22.96
CA TRP A 462 -18.95 4.55 -23.45
C TRP A 462 -17.65 4.16 -22.74
N CYS A 463 -17.07 5.05 -21.92
CA CYS A 463 -15.93 4.69 -21.09
C CYS A 463 -16.32 3.61 -20.07
N GLY A 464 -15.51 2.56 -19.93
CA GLY A 464 -15.69 1.49 -18.94
C GLY A 464 -16.83 0.50 -19.21
N ARG A 465 -17.30 0.41 -20.46
CA ARG A 465 -18.20 -0.66 -20.93
C ARG A 465 -17.44 -1.92 -21.32
#